data_AF-A0A1H8CD69-F1
#
_entry.id   AF-A0A1H8CD69-F1
#
_cell.length_a   1.000
_cell.length_b   1.000
_cell.length_c   1.000
_cell.angle_alpha   90.00
_cell.angle_beta   90.00
_cell.angle_gamma   90.00
#
_symmetry.space_group_name_H-M   'P 1'
#
loop_
_entity.id
_entity.type
_entity.pdbx_description
1 polymer ?
#
loop_
_entity_poly.entity_id
_entity_poly.type
_entity_poly.pdbx_seq_one_letter_code
_entity_poly.pdbx_strand_id
1 'polypeptide(L)'
;MQDSIHTRELLLHELSVLVRTTRQLLMKIDAADWTFRPHESMRTLKELATHLVQIPAVDLAILLENDEIAIRQLEAELSAEDKEGLIDVLETGFIRLKEYMESLDPHTFFEKKTTAFYAHEPNSQAKWLLEIVTHTAHHRAQLFTYLKQLGYDVGMFDLY
;
A
#
# COMPACT_ATOMS: atom_id res chain seq x y z
N MET A 1 10.35 -7.32 -25.01
CA MET A 1 10.08 -8.40 -24.02
C MET A 1 11.00 -8.28 -22.80
N GLN A 2 12.32 -8.23 -22.99
CA GLN A 2 13.29 -8.09 -21.89
C GLN A 2 13.11 -6.81 -21.07
N ASP A 3 12.89 -5.66 -21.73
CA ASP A 3 12.67 -4.36 -21.05
C ASP A 3 11.36 -4.32 -20.23
N SER A 4 10.35 -5.08 -20.68
CA SER A 4 9.04 -5.19 -20.02
C SER A 4 9.15 -5.97 -18.70
N ILE A 5 9.86 -7.11 -18.73
CA ILE A 5 10.16 -7.90 -17.53
C ILE A 5 10.94 -7.06 -16.53
N HIS A 6 11.97 -6.35 -17.00
CA HIS A 6 12.79 -5.49 -16.15
C HIS A 6 11.99 -4.37 -15.47
N THR A 7 11.08 -3.72 -16.19
CA THR A 7 10.23 -2.64 -15.61
C THR A 7 9.35 -3.17 -14.48
N ARG A 8 8.71 -4.32 -14.67
CA ARG A 8 7.88 -4.96 -13.63
C ARG A 8 8.71 -5.31 -12.40
N GLU A 9 9.87 -5.93 -12.61
CA GLU A 9 10.78 -6.32 -11.51
C GLU A 9 11.26 -5.11 -10.70
N LEU A 10 11.60 -4.00 -11.36
CA LEU A 10 11.97 -2.75 -10.68
C LEU A 10 10.84 -2.20 -9.81
N LEU A 11 9.60 -2.17 -10.32
CA LEU A 11 8.46 -1.66 -9.56
C LEU A 11 8.10 -2.57 -8.38
N LEU A 12 8.15 -3.90 -8.57
CA LEU A 12 7.92 -4.86 -7.49
C LEU A 12 9.04 -4.81 -6.44
N HIS A 13 10.28 -4.57 -6.86
CA HIS A 13 11.40 -4.36 -5.96
C HIS A 13 11.16 -3.14 -5.07
N GLU A 14 10.78 -2.00 -5.66
CA GLU A 14 10.51 -0.81 -4.86
C GLU A 14 9.31 -0.99 -3.95
N LEU A 15 8.23 -1.64 -4.41
CA LEU A 15 7.13 -1.96 -3.51
C LEU A 15 7.58 -2.86 -2.34
N SER A 16 8.47 -3.82 -2.59
CA SER A 16 9.04 -4.68 -1.53
C SER A 16 9.84 -3.87 -0.50
N VAL A 17 10.64 -2.90 -0.95
CA VAL A 17 11.35 -1.96 -0.06
C VAL A 17 10.35 -1.15 0.76
N LEU A 18 9.31 -0.60 0.12
CA LEU A 18 8.24 0.16 0.81
C LEU A 18 7.52 -0.70 1.87
N VAL A 19 7.21 -1.96 1.56
CA VAL A 19 6.56 -2.90 2.49
C VAL A 19 7.46 -3.20 3.68
N ARG A 20 8.72 -3.59 3.44
CA ARG A 20 9.68 -3.90 4.51
C ARG A 20 9.91 -2.73 5.46
N THR A 21 10.08 -1.53 4.91
CA THR A 21 10.34 -0.32 5.70
C THR A 21 9.08 0.16 6.42
N THR A 22 7.89 0.02 5.82
CA THR A 22 6.62 0.26 6.52
C THR A 22 6.46 -0.68 7.72
N ARG A 23 6.76 -1.97 7.57
CA ARG A 23 6.80 -2.92 8.69
C ARG A 23 7.73 -2.45 9.81
N GLN A 24 8.94 -1.98 9.47
CA GLN A 24 9.88 -1.46 10.46
C GLN A 24 9.32 -0.25 11.22
N LEU A 25 8.66 0.68 10.52
CA LEU A 25 8.00 1.83 11.14
C LEU A 25 6.85 1.40 12.06
N LEU A 26 5.98 0.49 11.61
CA LEU A 26 4.86 -0.03 12.41
C LEU A 26 5.34 -0.70 13.69
N MET A 27 6.44 -1.44 13.64
CA MET A 27 7.00 -2.12 14.81
C MET A 27 7.42 -1.16 15.92
N LYS A 28 7.79 0.09 15.58
CA LYS A 28 8.18 1.12 16.55
C LYS A 28 7.00 1.70 17.32
N ILE A 29 5.80 1.66 16.76
CA ILE A 29 4.63 2.37 17.31
C ILE A 29 4.23 1.79 18.67
N ASP A 30 4.06 2.67 19.66
CA ASP A 30 3.39 2.37 20.91
C ASP A 30 1.88 2.50 20.74
N ALA A 31 1.13 1.53 21.27
CA ALA A 31 -0.32 1.52 21.19
C ALA A 31 -0.98 2.70 21.92
N ALA A 32 -0.29 3.31 22.88
CA ALA A 32 -0.76 4.52 23.56
C ALA A 32 -0.95 5.70 22.58
N ASP A 33 -0.22 5.74 21.47
CA ASP A 33 -0.25 6.83 20.50
C ASP A 33 -1.27 6.62 19.38
N TRP A 34 -2.03 5.51 19.37
CA TRP A 34 -2.98 5.22 18.28
C TRP A 34 -4.01 6.31 18.01
N THR A 35 -4.37 7.06 19.06
CA THR A 35 -5.34 8.17 18.99
C THR A 35 -4.72 9.49 18.55
N PHE A 36 -3.38 9.56 18.41
CA PHE A 36 -2.69 10.77 17.96
C PHE A 36 -3.21 11.22 16.60
N ARG A 37 -3.48 12.53 16.49
CA ARG A 37 -3.99 13.18 15.30
C ARG A 37 -3.32 14.55 15.18
N PRO A 38 -2.50 14.80 14.14
CA PRO A 38 -1.81 16.09 13.99
C PRO A 38 -2.75 17.29 13.79
N HIS A 39 -3.89 17.05 13.13
CA HIS A 39 -4.88 18.07 12.83
C HIS A 39 -6.27 17.43 12.66
N GLU A 40 -7.34 18.14 13.01
CA GLU A 40 -8.72 17.62 12.98
C GLU A 40 -9.13 17.04 11.61
N SER A 41 -8.65 17.64 10.52
CA SER A 41 -8.90 17.21 9.14
C SER A 41 -8.07 16.01 8.68
N MET A 42 -7.17 15.50 9.52
CA MET A 42 -6.29 14.37 9.19
C MET A 42 -6.73 13.11 9.93
N ARG A 43 -6.34 11.95 9.39
CA ARG A 43 -6.50 10.64 10.04
C ARG A 43 -5.74 10.58 11.36
N THR A 44 -6.24 9.81 12.32
CA THR A 44 -5.43 9.37 13.48
C THR A 44 -4.27 8.49 13.02
N LEU A 45 -3.28 8.27 13.89
CA LEU A 45 -2.17 7.35 13.63
C LEU A 45 -2.68 5.95 13.27
N LYS A 46 -3.69 5.44 14.01
CA LYS A 46 -4.28 4.13 13.72
C LYS A 46 -5.00 4.11 12.36
N GLU A 47 -5.83 5.11 12.07
CA GLU A 47 -6.54 5.22 10.79
C GLU A 47 -5.56 5.30 9.61
N LEU A 48 -4.47 6.06 9.74
CA LEU A 48 -3.42 6.15 8.72
C LEU A 48 -2.67 4.84 8.55
N ALA A 49 -2.29 4.18 9.64
CA ALA A 49 -1.59 2.89 9.62
C ALA A 49 -2.47 1.81 8.97
N THR A 50 -3.75 1.72 9.36
CA THR A 50 -4.74 0.83 8.74
C THR A 50 -4.88 1.09 7.25
N HIS A 51 -5.09 2.34 6.82
CA HIS A 51 -5.17 2.68 5.40
C HIS A 51 -3.92 2.25 4.64
N LEU A 52 -2.73 2.60 5.16
CA LEU A 52 -1.44 2.28 4.52
C LEU A 52 -1.24 0.78 4.30
N VAL A 53 -1.54 -0.06 5.29
CA VAL A 53 -1.33 -1.51 5.16
C VAL A 53 -2.31 -2.19 4.21
N GLN A 54 -3.48 -1.60 4.04
CA GLN A 54 -4.53 -2.12 3.14
C GLN A 54 -4.24 -1.85 1.67
N ILE A 55 -3.40 -0.86 1.34
CA ILE A 55 -3.14 -0.41 -0.04
C ILE A 55 -2.87 -1.57 -1.01
N PRO A 56 -1.94 -2.52 -0.76
CA PRO A 56 -1.66 -3.57 -1.75
C PRO A 56 -2.86 -4.48 -2.04
N ALA A 57 -3.68 -4.78 -1.04
CA ALA A 57 -4.84 -5.66 -1.18
C ALA A 57 -6.04 -4.93 -1.77
N VAL A 58 -6.32 -3.71 -1.30
CA VAL A 58 -7.44 -2.88 -1.76
C VAL A 58 -7.22 -2.41 -3.19
N ASP A 59 -6.03 -1.91 -3.53
CA ASP A 59 -5.73 -1.48 -4.90
C ASP A 59 -5.68 -2.69 -5.86
N LEU A 60 -5.29 -3.88 -5.39
CA LEU A 60 -5.46 -5.13 -6.17
C LEU A 60 -6.94 -5.45 -6.42
N ALA A 61 -7.81 -5.27 -5.43
CA ALA A 61 -9.23 -5.49 -5.63
C ALA A 61 -9.83 -4.46 -6.60
N ILE A 62 -9.40 -3.19 -6.52
CA ILE A 62 -9.85 -2.12 -7.43
C ILE A 62 -9.36 -2.36 -8.85
N LEU A 63 -8.09 -2.73 -9.05
CA LEU A 63 -7.56 -3.00 -10.39
C LEU A 63 -8.21 -4.23 -11.03
N LEU A 64 -8.76 -5.14 -10.22
CA LEU A 64 -9.59 -6.28 -10.65
C LEU A 64 -11.07 -5.90 -10.88
N GLU A 65 -11.39 -4.61 -10.88
CA GLU A 65 -12.70 -4.03 -11.18
C GLU A 65 -13.81 -4.45 -10.22
N ASN A 66 -13.46 -4.73 -8.96
CA ASN A 66 -14.48 -4.86 -7.90
C ASN A 66 -15.20 -3.51 -7.68
N ASP A 67 -16.49 -3.59 -7.35
CA ASP A 67 -17.31 -2.41 -7.11
C ASP A 67 -17.05 -1.78 -5.72
N GLU A 68 -17.58 -0.57 -5.52
CA GLU A 68 -17.41 0.19 -4.28
C GLU A 68 -17.88 -0.58 -3.04
N ILE A 69 -18.96 -1.38 -3.16
CA ILE A 69 -19.52 -2.13 -2.02
C ILE A 69 -18.55 -3.21 -1.59
N ALA A 70 -18.03 -3.98 -2.55
CA ALA A 70 -17.03 -5.01 -2.30
C ALA A 70 -15.73 -4.42 -1.71
N ILE A 71 -15.29 -3.25 -2.21
CA ILE A 71 -14.10 -2.57 -1.67
C ILE A 71 -14.30 -2.14 -0.22
N ARG A 72 -15.44 -1.52 0.11
CA ARG A 72 -15.75 -1.11 1.50
C ARG A 72 -15.83 -2.30 2.44
N GLN A 73 -16.37 -3.42 1.97
CA GLN A 73 -16.40 -4.65 2.77
C GLN A 73 -14.99 -5.18 3.01
N LEU A 74 -14.15 -5.20 1.98
CA LEU A 74 -12.75 -5.63 2.09
C LEU A 74 -11.95 -4.75 3.06
N GLU A 75 -12.11 -3.42 3.01
CA GLU A 75 -11.45 -2.50 3.96
C GLU A 75 -11.85 -2.79 5.41
N ALA A 76 -13.12 -3.12 5.66
CA ALA A 76 -13.59 -3.50 6.99
C ALA A 76 -12.98 -4.84 7.45
N GLU A 77 -12.90 -5.83 6.56
CA GLU A 77 -12.32 -7.16 6.84
C GLU A 77 -10.81 -7.11 7.09
N LEU A 78 -10.10 -6.21 6.40
CA LEU A 78 -8.65 -6.02 6.53
C LEU A 78 -8.25 -5.07 7.68
N SER A 79 -9.13 -4.84 8.64
CA SER A 79 -8.82 -4.07 9.84
C SER A 79 -8.13 -4.97 10.88
N ALA A 80 -7.18 -4.41 11.63
CA ALA A 80 -6.47 -5.13 12.69
C ALA A 80 -6.33 -4.27 13.95
N GLU A 81 -6.35 -4.90 15.13
CA GLU A 81 -6.31 -4.21 16.42
C GLU A 81 -4.89 -3.81 16.83
N ASP A 82 -3.89 -4.64 16.53
CA ASP A 82 -2.50 -4.44 16.91
C ASP A 82 -1.58 -4.27 15.68
N LYS A 83 -0.29 -4.02 15.95
CA LYS A 83 0.70 -3.78 14.89
C LYS A 83 1.07 -5.06 14.15
N GLU A 84 1.04 -6.21 14.82
CA GLU A 84 1.29 -7.52 14.22
C GLU A 84 0.24 -7.86 13.17
N GLY A 85 -1.04 -7.65 13.47
CA GLY A 85 -2.13 -7.84 12.50
C GLY A 85 -2.07 -6.83 11.34
N LEU A 86 -1.70 -5.57 11.60
CA LEU A 86 -1.48 -4.59 10.52
C LEU A 86 -0.34 -5.02 9.58
N ILE A 87 0.74 -5.58 10.13
CA ILE A 87 1.87 -6.09 9.34
C ILE A 87 1.44 -7.29 8.49
N ASP A 88 0.64 -8.21 9.05
CA ASP A 88 0.13 -9.36 8.32
C ASP A 88 -0.75 -8.95 7.12
N VAL A 89 -1.61 -7.95 7.31
CA VAL A 89 -2.41 -7.35 6.22
C VAL A 89 -1.53 -6.80 5.10
N LEU A 90 -0.48 -6.04 5.46
CA LEU A 90 0.45 -5.46 4.49
C LEU A 90 1.21 -6.54 3.70
N GLU A 91 1.78 -7.52 4.39
CA GLU A 91 2.62 -8.56 3.79
C GLU A 91 1.79 -9.51 2.94
N THR A 92 0.63 -9.97 3.43
CA THR A 92 -0.27 -10.84 2.67
C THR A 92 -0.83 -10.12 1.45
N GLY A 93 -1.21 -8.84 1.58
CA GLY A 93 -1.65 -8.02 0.46
C GLY A 93 -0.57 -7.87 -0.62
N PHE A 94 0.68 -7.60 -0.20
CA PHE A 94 1.82 -7.49 -1.11
C PHE A 94 2.10 -8.81 -1.84
N ILE A 95 2.09 -9.94 -1.14
CA ILE A 95 2.32 -11.26 -1.76
C ILE A 95 1.29 -11.53 -2.86
N ARG A 96 0.00 -11.32 -2.58
CA ARG A 96 -1.08 -11.52 -3.57
C ARG A 96 -0.95 -10.60 -4.78
N LEU A 97 -0.64 -9.33 -4.55
CA LEU A 97 -0.40 -8.37 -5.63
C LEU A 97 0.80 -8.77 -6.48
N LYS A 98 1.90 -9.18 -5.85
CA LYS A 98 3.11 -9.64 -6.54
C LYS A 98 2.82 -10.86 -7.40
N GLU A 99 2.12 -11.87 -6.86
CA GLU A 99 1.70 -13.07 -7.58
C GLU A 99 0.83 -12.71 -8.80
N TYR A 100 -0.15 -11.80 -8.63
CA TYR A 100 -0.97 -11.32 -9.75
C TYR A 100 -0.11 -10.67 -10.83
N MET A 101 0.76 -9.72 -10.47
CA MET A 101 1.60 -8.99 -11.43
C MET A 101 2.61 -9.90 -12.15
N GLU A 102 3.17 -10.89 -11.45
CA GLU A 102 4.09 -11.87 -12.02
C GLU A 102 3.39 -12.87 -12.94
N SER A 103 2.10 -13.15 -12.71
CA SER A 103 1.30 -14.05 -13.57
C SER A 103 1.00 -13.46 -14.97
N LEU A 104 1.05 -12.14 -15.11
CA LEU A 104 0.80 -11.47 -16.39
C LEU A 104 1.95 -11.70 -17.37
N ASP A 105 1.63 -12.02 -18.61
CA ASP A 105 2.64 -11.99 -19.67
C ASP A 105 3.04 -10.54 -20.03
N PRO A 106 4.22 -10.32 -20.65
CA PRO A 106 4.72 -9.00 -20.99
C PRO A 106 3.77 -8.10 -21.80
N HIS A 107 2.95 -8.66 -22.68
CA HIS A 107 2.00 -7.88 -23.47
C HIS A 107 0.80 -7.47 -22.60
N THR A 108 0.23 -8.43 -21.86
CA THR A 108 -0.89 -8.16 -20.96
C THR A 108 -0.55 -7.13 -19.88
N PHE A 109 0.67 -7.16 -19.32
CA PHE A 109 1.10 -6.19 -18.31
C PHE A 109 1.06 -4.73 -18.81
N PHE A 110 1.37 -4.49 -20.09
CA PHE A 110 1.38 -3.13 -20.66
C PHE A 110 0.05 -2.73 -21.31
N GLU A 111 -0.67 -3.67 -21.92
CA GLU A 111 -1.83 -3.35 -22.76
C GLU A 111 -3.18 -3.60 -22.08
N LYS A 112 -3.29 -4.53 -21.12
CA LYS A 112 -4.55 -4.78 -20.41
C LYS A 112 -4.89 -3.56 -19.56
N LYS A 113 -6.05 -2.97 -19.83
CA LYS A 113 -6.58 -1.84 -19.08
C LYS A 113 -7.78 -2.26 -18.24
N THR A 114 -7.88 -1.71 -17.04
CA THR A 114 -9.02 -1.88 -16.13
C THR A 114 -9.42 -0.54 -15.55
N THR A 115 -10.70 -0.40 -15.21
CA THR A 115 -11.29 0.86 -14.76
C THR A 115 -11.65 0.76 -13.29
N ALA A 116 -11.10 1.66 -12.46
CA ALA A 116 -11.53 1.78 -11.08
C ALA A 116 -13.00 2.23 -11.02
N PHE A 117 -13.76 1.79 -10.01
CA PHE A 117 -15.16 2.17 -9.85
C PHE A 117 -15.38 3.69 -9.73
N TYR A 118 -14.35 4.44 -9.32
CA TYR A 118 -14.37 5.90 -9.17
C TYR A 118 -13.75 6.66 -10.35
N ALA A 119 -13.21 5.96 -11.36
CA ALA A 119 -12.52 6.55 -12.50
C ALA A 119 -13.34 6.44 -13.78
N HIS A 120 -13.19 7.41 -14.68
CA HIS A 120 -13.79 7.37 -16.01
C HIS A 120 -12.87 6.76 -17.06
N GLU A 121 -11.56 6.92 -16.90
CA GLU A 121 -10.54 6.45 -17.83
C GLU A 121 -9.82 5.22 -17.25
N PRO A 122 -9.54 4.19 -18.07
CA PRO A 122 -8.92 2.97 -17.58
C PRO A 122 -7.38 3.07 -17.57
N ASN A 123 -6.75 2.38 -16.62
CA ASN A 123 -5.29 2.32 -16.47
C ASN A 123 -4.74 0.96 -16.89
N SER A 124 -3.54 0.94 -17.50
CA SER A 124 -2.84 -0.33 -17.76
C SER A 124 -2.36 -0.98 -16.47
N GLN A 125 -2.08 -2.29 -16.48
CA GLN A 125 -1.58 -2.99 -15.28
C GLN A 125 -0.23 -2.44 -14.82
N ALA A 126 0.65 -2.06 -15.74
CA ALA A 126 1.90 -1.37 -15.43
C ALA A 126 1.68 -0.02 -14.73
N LYS A 127 0.68 0.75 -15.20
CA LYS A 127 0.30 2.03 -14.59
C LYS A 127 -0.31 1.82 -13.20
N TRP A 128 -1.14 0.81 -13.01
CA TRP A 128 -1.66 0.40 -11.70
C TRP A 128 -0.55 0.06 -10.73
N LEU A 129 0.43 -0.76 -11.13
CA LEU A 129 1.55 -1.11 -10.26
C LEU A 129 2.37 0.12 -9.86
N LEU A 130 2.63 1.03 -10.79
CA LEU A 130 3.28 2.31 -10.49
C LEU A 130 2.44 3.15 -9.50
N GLU A 131 1.12 3.22 -9.69
CA GLU A 131 0.23 3.95 -8.78
C GLU A 131 0.28 3.37 -7.37
N ILE A 132 0.24 2.05 -7.22
CA ILE A 132 0.35 1.36 -5.92
C ILE A 132 1.68 1.68 -5.22
N VAL A 133 2.79 1.67 -5.96
CA VAL A 133 4.11 2.08 -5.44
C VAL A 133 4.05 3.51 -4.91
N THR A 134 3.51 4.44 -5.70
CA THR A 134 3.44 5.86 -5.29
C THR A 134 2.45 6.11 -4.15
N HIS A 135 1.33 5.39 -4.12
CA HIS A 135 0.29 5.48 -3.09
C HIS A 135 0.84 4.97 -1.73
N THR A 136 1.54 3.84 -1.76
CA THR A 136 2.25 3.29 -0.59
C THR A 136 3.32 4.26 -0.10
N ALA A 137 4.16 4.79 -1.01
CA ALA A 137 5.21 5.75 -0.65
C ALA A 137 4.63 7.04 -0.03
N HIS A 138 3.53 7.55 -0.58
CA HIS A 138 2.85 8.74 -0.09
C HIS A 138 2.37 8.58 1.35
N HIS A 139 1.60 7.53 1.65
CA HIS A 139 1.07 7.32 3.00
C HIS A 139 2.14 6.84 3.99
N ARG A 140 3.18 6.14 3.54
CA ARG A 140 4.36 5.84 4.37
C ARG A 140 5.10 7.11 4.79
N ALA A 141 5.23 8.10 3.91
CA ALA A 141 5.82 9.39 4.25
C ALA A 141 4.97 10.17 5.28
N GLN A 142 3.64 10.08 5.18
CA GLN A 142 2.75 10.62 6.21
C GLN A 142 2.96 9.92 7.56
N LEU A 143 3.04 8.58 7.57
CA LEU A 143 3.30 7.81 8.78
C LEU A 143 4.63 8.22 9.43
N PHE A 144 5.70 8.29 8.63
CA PHE A 144 7.01 8.76 9.08
C PHE A 144 6.93 10.16 9.73
N THR A 145 6.14 11.06 9.14
CA THR A 145 5.93 12.41 9.68
C THR A 145 5.19 12.39 11.01
N TYR A 146 4.19 11.54 11.18
CA TYR A 146 3.47 11.38 12.45
C TYR A 146 4.42 10.89 13.55
N LEU A 147 5.24 9.88 13.25
CA LEU A 147 6.23 9.36 14.20
C LEU A 147 7.26 10.41 14.59
N LYS A 148 7.72 11.24 13.63
CA LYS A 148 8.58 12.39 13.94
C LYS A 148 7.93 13.38 14.91
N GLN A 149 6.65 13.71 14.72
CA GLN A 149 5.93 14.65 15.59
C GLN A 149 5.72 14.11 17.00
N LEU A 150 5.51 12.80 17.14
CA LEU A 150 5.42 12.10 18.42
C LEU A 150 6.79 11.91 19.12
N GLY A 151 7.89 12.27 18.46
CA GLY A 151 9.23 12.21 19.04
C GLY A 151 9.90 10.83 18.92
N TYR A 152 9.39 9.94 18.06
CA TYR A 152 10.06 8.67 17.77
C TYR A 152 11.41 8.91 17.06
N ASP A 153 12.39 8.08 17.39
CA ASP A 153 13.66 8.03 16.66
C ASP A 153 13.48 7.28 15.33
N VAL A 154 13.01 8.04 14.33
CA VAL A 154 12.94 7.62 12.93
C VAL A 154 13.83 8.52 12.08
N GLY A 155 14.48 7.99 11.05
CA GLY A 155 15.42 8.72 10.21
C GLY A 155 15.52 8.17 8.80
N MET A 156 16.54 8.63 8.06
CA MET A 156 16.79 8.17 6.68
C MET A 156 16.91 6.64 6.59
N PHE A 157 17.51 6.00 7.58
CA PHE A 157 17.71 4.55 7.63
C PHE A 157 16.42 3.74 7.80
N ASP A 158 15.32 4.38 8.21
CA ASP A 158 14.00 3.73 8.28
C ASP A 158 13.24 3.81 6.94
N LEU A 159 13.80 4.50 5.93
CA LEU A 159 13.19 4.63 4.60
C LEU A 159 13.80 3.68 3.55
N TYR A 160 14.95 3.07 3.83
CA TYR A 160 15.75 2.24 2.92
C TYR A 160 16.26 0.97 3.60
#